data_AF-G9NQ74-F1
#
_entry.id   AF-G9NQ74-F1
#
_cell.length_a   1.000
_cell.length_b   1.000
_cell.length_c   1.000
_cell.angle_alpha   90.00
_cell.angle_beta   90.00
_cell.angle_gamma   90.00
#
_symmetry.space_group_name_H-M   'P 1'
#
loop_
_entity.id
_entity.type
_entity.pdbx_description
1 polymer ?
#
loop_
_entity_poly.entity_id
_entity_poly.type
_entity_poly.pdbx_seq_one_letter_code
_entity_poly.pdbx_strand_id
1 'polypeptide(L)'
;MLRRSRLTALTRSDVVNRVIEIELPRYAVMPLDRFQNRVEYWSLSRHPSSIPGGSWTTFNWRTNAIGVKTQRVEYADQVRQPQVEIAFDELVSYLLDLGAVPDPQGFKLLRSTGLWTPVGCSLMMSPDGRQKALTIAPLDDSDGYLSLAVAWSSSWITRDHAHLPPYWVRLPSPAGKSTEPGLGSTVGGSQKKGHEKRAQASSSSEYQVQTQNEGASETDSVELQIRSDVEHDITCEISLSGLVTALIQSDLNSNSPPEDLYINHLRIQSRKSDGVWFASAATAFGDSSQTILWNYKIPDEIGRFSRKESIPCGVLVLLGIVDESETPEWATKYNDYGASLDTFAQRGREQRAAMDAEARMAPAQRQQAVNERMRKETEQRLQDMREKMRTDQQRRDKRTMEALQSPKWDTKLVADYCLKWLKARNIWDESLSVKEVVGFMLHRMIRDGEFTSVLCKMLDTWKAWADMGGMRTADYQAIQDDLSTFAEATLLIALIKDTSDALEGTLAMDLQECLRMWHKVRLG
;
A
#
# COMPACT_ATOMS: atom_id res chain seq x y z
N MET A 1 -42.22 -21.41 -25.19
CA MET A 1 -41.17 -20.96 -24.26
C MET A 1 -39.92 -20.50 -25.01
N LEU A 2 -39.30 -21.34 -25.85
CA LEU A 2 -38.09 -21.00 -26.63
C LEU A 2 -38.15 -19.67 -27.41
N ARG A 3 -39.26 -19.38 -28.11
CA ARG A 3 -39.45 -18.09 -28.82
C ARG A 3 -39.55 -16.87 -27.88
N ARG A 4 -40.10 -17.03 -26.68
CA ARG A 4 -40.19 -15.94 -25.68
C ARG A 4 -38.81 -15.65 -25.07
N SER A 5 -37.97 -16.66 -24.92
CA SER A 5 -36.57 -16.54 -24.48
C SER A 5 -35.58 -16.27 -25.62
N ARG A 6 -36.03 -16.02 -26.86
CA ARG A 6 -35.22 -15.79 -28.07
C ARG A 6 -34.09 -16.83 -28.31
N LEU A 7 -34.29 -18.08 -27.90
CA LEU A 7 -33.33 -19.15 -28.15
C LEU A 7 -33.51 -19.70 -29.56
N THR A 8 -32.43 -19.73 -30.33
CA THR A 8 -32.37 -20.44 -31.61
C THR A 8 -32.21 -21.92 -31.34
N ALA A 9 -33.25 -22.71 -31.60
CA ALA A 9 -33.26 -24.16 -31.36
C ALA A 9 -33.79 -24.90 -32.58
N LEU A 10 -33.20 -26.04 -32.92
CA LEU A 10 -33.77 -26.96 -33.89
C LEU A 10 -34.58 -28.02 -33.14
N THR A 11 -35.86 -28.15 -33.45
CA THR A 11 -36.76 -29.11 -32.80
C THR A 11 -37.17 -30.21 -33.77
N ARG A 12 -36.98 -31.48 -33.40
CA ARG A 12 -37.47 -32.66 -34.11
C ARG A 12 -38.43 -33.40 -33.19
N SER A 13 -39.66 -33.62 -33.63
CA SER A 13 -40.68 -34.30 -32.83
C SER A 13 -40.91 -35.72 -33.33
N ASP A 14 -40.80 -36.70 -32.45
CA ASP A 14 -41.26 -38.07 -32.69
C ASP A 14 -42.56 -38.31 -31.92
N VAL A 15 -43.67 -38.25 -32.66
CA VAL A 15 -45.03 -38.39 -32.12
C VAL A 15 -45.28 -39.82 -31.63
N VAL A 16 -44.64 -40.83 -32.24
CA VAL A 16 -44.85 -42.25 -31.91
C VAL A 16 -44.22 -42.56 -30.56
N ASN A 17 -43.00 -42.08 -30.34
CA ASN A 17 -42.26 -42.30 -29.08
C ASN A 17 -42.58 -41.27 -28.00
N ARG A 18 -43.48 -40.32 -28.26
CA ARG A 18 -43.83 -39.21 -27.35
C ARG A 18 -42.60 -38.40 -26.89
N VAL A 19 -41.67 -38.16 -27.82
CA VAL A 19 -40.39 -37.52 -27.55
C VAL A 19 -40.17 -36.32 -28.46
N ILE A 20 -39.58 -35.26 -27.91
CA ILE A 20 -39.11 -34.10 -28.66
C ILE A 20 -37.60 -34.02 -28.48
N GLU A 21 -36.87 -34.08 -29.58
CA GLU A 21 -35.44 -33.77 -29.62
C GLU A 21 -35.25 -32.29 -29.91
N ILE A 22 -34.52 -31.61 -29.05
CA ILE A 22 -34.24 -30.19 -29.13
C ILE A 22 -32.73 -30.01 -29.17
N GLU A 23 -32.23 -29.47 -30.27
CA GLU A 23 -30.83 -29.06 -30.40
C GLU A 23 -30.70 -27.59 -29.97
N LEU A 24 -29.98 -27.34 -28.89
CA LEU A 24 -29.73 -26.01 -28.31
C LEU A 24 -28.24 -25.66 -28.41
N PRO A 25 -27.88 -24.46 -28.88
CA PRO A 25 -26.48 -24.03 -28.91
C PRO A 25 -25.90 -23.87 -27.51
N ARG A 26 -24.63 -24.26 -27.36
CA ARG A 26 -23.78 -23.98 -26.20
C ARG A 26 -22.97 -22.71 -26.48
N TYR A 27 -22.93 -21.80 -25.53
CA TYR A 27 -22.21 -20.53 -25.64
C TYR A 27 -21.06 -20.43 -24.64
N ALA A 28 -20.00 -19.72 -25.02
CA ALA A 28 -19.12 -19.02 -24.10
C ALA A 28 -19.55 -17.57 -24.04
N VAL A 29 -19.51 -17.00 -22.84
CA VAL A 29 -19.86 -15.61 -22.59
C VAL A 29 -18.71 -14.89 -21.91
N MET A 30 -18.57 -13.61 -22.24
CA MET A 30 -17.67 -12.68 -21.57
C MET A 30 -18.44 -11.40 -21.22
N PRO A 31 -18.11 -10.73 -20.10
CA PRO A 31 -18.64 -9.40 -19.81
C PRO A 31 -18.42 -8.46 -21.00
N LEU A 32 -19.34 -7.52 -21.21
CA LEU A 32 -19.14 -6.45 -22.18
C LEU A 32 -18.00 -5.53 -21.75
N ASP A 33 -17.46 -4.75 -22.69
CA ASP A 33 -16.45 -3.75 -22.36
C ASP A 33 -17.10 -2.59 -21.59
N ARG A 34 -16.59 -2.33 -20.38
CA ARG A 34 -17.09 -1.29 -19.47
C ARG A 34 -17.12 0.10 -20.10
N PHE A 35 -16.12 0.44 -20.92
CA PHE A 35 -15.92 1.78 -21.45
C PHE A 35 -16.56 1.96 -22.83
N GLN A 36 -16.52 0.93 -23.67
CA GLN A 36 -17.11 0.95 -25.03
C GLN A 36 -18.62 0.69 -25.00
N ASN A 37 -19.10 -0.21 -24.13
CA ASN A 37 -20.50 -0.63 -24.06
C ASN A 37 -21.21 -0.10 -22.80
N ARG A 38 -21.00 1.17 -22.45
CA ARG A 38 -21.47 1.78 -21.18
C ARG A 38 -22.94 1.48 -20.86
N VAL A 39 -23.86 1.69 -21.81
CA VAL A 39 -25.31 1.54 -21.56
C VAL A 39 -25.69 0.08 -21.29
N GLU A 40 -25.10 -0.85 -22.02
CA GLU A 40 -25.46 -2.28 -21.93
C GLU A 40 -24.77 -2.98 -20.77
N TYR A 41 -23.56 -2.52 -20.39
CA TYR A 41 -22.80 -3.05 -19.26
C TYR A 41 -23.53 -2.84 -17.91
N TRP A 42 -24.07 -1.63 -17.71
CA TRP A 42 -24.75 -1.20 -16.47
C TRP A 42 -26.25 -1.48 -16.47
N SER A 43 -26.77 -2.21 -17.45
CA SER A 43 -28.20 -2.54 -17.53
C SER A 43 -28.44 -4.04 -17.64
N LEU A 44 -29.58 -4.48 -17.11
CA LEU A 44 -30.02 -5.86 -17.26
C LEU A 44 -30.53 -6.13 -18.68
N SER A 45 -30.48 -7.39 -19.08
CA SER A 45 -31.09 -7.84 -20.32
C SER A 45 -32.58 -7.53 -20.30
N ARG A 46 -33.10 -7.01 -21.42
CA ARG A 46 -34.52 -6.69 -21.57
C ARG A 46 -35.41 -7.93 -21.56
N HIS A 47 -34.83 -9.10 -21.84
CA HIS A 47 -35.56 -10.36 -22.03
C HIS A 47 -34.82 -11.53 -21.36
N PRO A 48 -34.77 -11.59 -20.02
CA PRO A 48 -34.20 -12.74 -19.33
C PRO A 48 -35.03 -14.00 -19.61
N SER A 49 -34.35 -15.13 -19.80
CA SER A 49 -34.95 -16.43 -20.00
C SER A 49 -35.54 -16.94 -18.69
N SER A 50 -36.80 -17.37 -18.72
CA SER A 50 -37.46 -18.03 -17.59
C SER A 50 -37.25 -19.56 -17.58
N ILE A 51 -36.40 -20.07 -18.47
CA ILE A 51 -36.15 -21.51 -18.64
C ILE A 51 -35.05 -21.92 -17.63
N PRO A 52 -35.19 -23.03 -16.90
CA PRO A 52 -34.14 -23.51 -16.00
C PRO A 52 -32.80 -23.70 -16.73
N GLY A 53 -31.69 -23.23 -16.16
CA GLY A 53 -30.38 -23.18 -16.82
C GLY A 53 -30.12 -21.89 -17.62
N GLY A 54 -31.09 -20.96 -17.63
CA GLY A 54 -31.03 -19.69 -18.34
C GLY A 54 -30.64 -18.48 -17.50
N SER A 55 -30.20 -18.64 -16.24
CA SER A 55 -29.92 -17.53 -15.33
C SER A 55 -28.87 -16.54 -15.86
N TRP A 56 -27.93 -17.03 -16.68
CA TRP A 56 -26.95 -16.20 -17.37
C TRP A 56 -27.60 -15.13 -18.25
N THR A 57 -28.77 -15.37 -18.85
CA THR A 57 -29.44 -14.40 -19.73
C THR A 57 -29.97 -13.14 -19.02
N THR A 58 -29.81 -13.06 -17.70
CA THR A 58 -30.15 -11.87 -16.89
C THR A 58 -29.32 -10.64 -17.28
N PHE A 59 -28.07 -10.83 -17.71
CA PHE A 59 -27.18 -9.76 -18.13
C PHE A 59 -26.94 -9.75 -19.64
N ASN A 60 -26.37 -8.64 -20.11
CA ASN A 60 -25.92 -8.50 -21.49
C ASN A 60 -24.47 -9.00 -21.61
N TRP A 61 -24.26 -10.00 -22.46
CA TRP A 61 -22.95 -10.63 -22.64
C TRP A 61 -22.48 -10.55 -24.09
N ARG A 62 -21.16 -10.59 -24.26
CA ARG A 62 -20.57 -10.97 -25.55
C ARG A 62 -20.63 -12.49 -25.68
N THR A 63 -21.47 -12.99 -26.59
CA THR A 63 -21.73 -14.43 -26.76
C THR A 63 -20.96 -15.01 -27.95
N ASN A 64 -20.25 -16.13 -27.74
CA ASN A 64 -19.59 -16.93 -28.77
C ASN A 64 -20.17 -18.35 -28.77
N ALA A 65 -20.65 -18.86 -29.90
CA ALA A 65 -21.16 -20.23 -30.00
C ALA A 65 -20.01 -21.24 -30.05
N ILE A 66 -19.99 -22.21 -29.13
CA ILE A 66 -18.94 -23.25 -29.05
C ILE A 66 -19.42 -24.60 -29.58
N GLY A 67 -20.74 -24.87 -29.52
CA GLY A 67 -21.27 -26.16 -29.96
C GLY A 67 -22.78 -26.24 -29.84
N VAL A 68 -23.30 -27.46 -29.90
CA VAL A 68 -24.74 -27.76 -29.81
C VAL A 68 -24.94 -28.92 -28.86
N LYS A 69 -25.97 -28.83 -28.02
CA LYS A 69 -26.43 -29.89 -27.13
C LYS A 69 -27.79 -30.38 -27.60
N THR A 70 -27.91 -31.67 -27.85
CA THR A 70 -29.19 -32.32 -28.13
C THR A 70 -29.81 -32.78 -26.82
N GLN A 71 -31.02 -32.28 -26.53
CA GLN A 71 -31.83 -32.71 -25.40
C GLN A 71 -33.01 -33.52 -25.91
N ARG A 72 -33.14 -34.76 -25.44
CA ARG A 72 -34.32 -35.59 -25.66
C ARG A 72 -35.28 -35.37 -24.49
N VAL A 73 -36.44 -34.81 -24.76
CA VAL A 73 -37.43 -34.38 -23.75
C VAL A 73 -38.72 -35.14 -23.98
N GLU A 74 -39.20 -35.85 -22.96
CA GLU A 74 -40.54 -36.42 -22.98
C GLU A 74 -41.59 -35.33 -22.73
N TYR A 75 -42.85 -35.53 -23.15
CA TYR A 75 -43.90 -34.50 -22.98
C TYR A 75 -44.15 -34.06 -21.52
N ALA A 76 -43.75 -34.87 -20.53
CA ALA A 76 -43.85 -34.55 -19.11
C ALA A 76 -42.64 -33.75 -18.57
N ASP A 77 -41.53 -33.74 -19.29
CA ASP A 77 -40.27 -33.16 -18.84
C ASP A 77 -40.17 -31.68 -19.22
N GLN A 78 -39.47 -30.92 -18.37
CA GLN A 78 -39.17 -29.52 -18.63
C GLN A 78 -37.90 -29.36 -19.46
N VAL A 79 -37.98 -28.57 -20.54
CA VAL A 79 -36.81 -28.16 -21.34
C VAL A 79 -35.86 -27.36 -20.47
N ARG A 80 -34.56 -27.64 -20.55
CA ARG A 80 -33.51 -26.91 -19.84
C ARG A 80 -32.59 -26.21 -20.83
N GLN A 81 -32.20 -25.00 -20.50
CA GLN A 81 -31.24 -24.24 -21.29
C GLN A 81 -29.82 -24.71 -20.92
N PRO A 82 -28.93 -24.97 -21.91
CA PRO A 82 -27.54 -25.32 -21.63
C PRO A 82 -26.83 -24.21 -20.85
N GLN A 83 -26.03 -24.61 -19.87
CA GLN A 83 -25.18 -23.69 -19.12
C GLN A 83 -24.08 -23.12 -20.02
N VAL A 84 -23.72 -21.86 -19.82
CA VAL A 84 -22.68 -21.19 -20.60
C VAL A 84 -21.33 -21.26 -19.92
N GLU A 85 -20.26 -21.24 -20.72
CA GLU A 85 -18.90 -21.14 -20.21
C GLU A 85 -18.53 -19.68 -19.96
N ILE A 86 -17.99 -19.37 -18.78
CA ILE A 86 -17.48 -18.03 -18.46
C ILE A 86 -16.18 -18.16 -17.63
N ALA A 87 -15.28 -17.20 -17.79
CA ALA A 87 -14.10 -17.08 -16.94
C ALA A 87 -14.54 -16.59 -15.55
N PHE A 88 -14.12 -17.29 -14.49
CA PHE A 88 -14.69 -17.07 -13.15
C PHE A 88 -14.29 -15.72 -12.55
N ASP A 89 -13.05 -15.31 -12.80
CA ASP A 89 -12.49 -14.01 -12.45
C ASP A 89 -13.26 -12.87 -13.13
N GLU A 90 -13.54 -12.99 -14.43
CA GLU A 90 -14.33 -12.02 -15.18
C GLU A 90 -15.76 -11.91 -14.61
N LEU A 91 -16.40 -13.04 -14.29
CA LEU A 91 -17.74 -13.07 -13.70
C LEU A 91 -17.78 -12.37 -12.33
N VAL A 92 -16.86 -12.73 -11.42
CA VAL A 92 -16.81 -12.13 -10.08
C VAL A 92 -16.51 -10.63 -10.19
N SER A 93 -15.57 -10.23 -11.05
CA SER A 93 -15.22 -8.83 -11.26
C SER A 93 -16.41 -7.99 -11.76
N TYR A 94 -17.17 -8.54 -12.71
CA TYR A 94 -18.38 -7.91 -13.24
C TYR A 94 -19.43 -7.72 -12.14
N LEU A 95 -19.68 -8.75 -11.34
CA LEU A 95 -20.66 -8.68 -10.25
C LEU A 95 -20.23 -7.70 -9.15
N LEU A 96 -18.94 -7.64 -8.81
CA LEU A 96 -18.40 -6.63 -7.89
C LEU A 96 -18.52 -5.21 -8.45
N ASP A 97 -18.32 -5.03 -9.76
CA ASP A 97 -18.49 -3.73 -10.41
C ASP A 97 -19.96 -3.29 -10.38
N LEU A 98 -20.92 -4.22 -10.46
CA LEU A 98 -22.34 -3.92 -10.25
C LEU A 98 -22.74 -3.69 -8.79
N GLY A 99 -21.88 -3.99 -7.82
CA GLY A 99 -22.11 -3.76 -6.38
C GLY A 99 -22.42 -5.01 -5.55
N ALA A 100 -22.19 -6.22 -6.09
CA ALA A 100 -22.30 -7.44 -5.30
C ALA A 100 -21.26 -7.47 -4.18
N VAL A 101 -21.60 -8.10 -3.05
CA VAL A 101 -20.69 -8.28 -1.91
C VAL A 101 -20.35 -9.77 -1.79
N PRO A 102 -19.07 -10.16 -1.74
CA PRO A 102 -18.70 -11.57 -1.62
C PRO A 102 -19.05 -12.13 -0.22
N ASP A 103 -19.53 -13.37 -0.16
CA ASP A 103 -19.88 -14.08 1.08
C ASP A 103 -18.65 -14.87 1.62
N PRO A 104 -18.08 -14.49 2.78
CA PRO A 104 -16.91 -15.18 3.34
C PRO A 104 -17.15 -16.67 3.58
N GLN A 105 -18.35 -17.06 4.02
CA GLN A 105 -18.63 -18.47 4.32
C GLN A 105 -18.72 -19.30 3.04
N GLY A 106 -19.29 -18.72 1.98
CA GLY A 106 -19.40 -19.34 0.66
C GLY A 106 -18.06 -19.67 0.04
N PHE A 107 -17.17 -18.68 -0.02
CA PHE A 107 -15.83 -18.88 -0.61
C PHE A 107 -14.97 -19.84 0.23
N LYS A 108 -15.05 -19.77 1.56
CA LYS A 108 -14.37 -20.74 2.43
C LYS A 108 -14.83 -22.18 2.18
N LEU A 109 -16.14 -22.38 1.99
CA LEU A 109 -16.70 -23.69 1.72
C LEU A 109 -16.32 -24.19 0.32
N LEU A 110 -16.36 -23.31 -0.69
CA LEU A 110 -15.92 -23.62 -2.05
C LEU A 110 -14.44 -24.02 -2.09
N ARG A 111 -13.60 -23.35 -1.29
CA ARG A 111 -12.18 -23.65 -1.19
C ARG A 111 -11.90 -25.01 -0.57
N SER A 112 -12.64 -25.35 0.49
CA SER A 112 -12.42 -26.59 1.25
C SER A 112 -13.05 -27.82 0.61
N THR A 113 -14.20 -27.68 -0.05
CA THR A 113 -14.99 -28.81 -0.59
C THR A 113 -15.04 -28.88 -2.11
N GLY A 114 -14.68 -27.81 -2.83
CA GLY A 114 -14.63 -27.78 -4.28
C GLY A 114 -15.98 -28.09 -4.93
N LEU A 115 -16.02 -29.09 -5.83
CA LEU A 115 -17.24 -29.53 -6.51
C LEU A 115 -18.33 -30.09 -5.57
N TRP A 116 -17.97 -30.48 -4.34
CA TRP A 116 -18.90 -31.04 -3.35
C TRP A 116 -19.61 -29.97 -2.53
N THR A 117 -19.40 -28.69 -2.85
CA THR A 117 -20.06 -27.60 -2.14
C THR A 117 -21.59 -27.72 -2.33
N PRO A 118 -22.39 -27.58 -1.27
CA PRO A 118 -23.84 -27.75 -1.34
C PRO A 118 -24.50 -26.81 -2.37
N VAL A 119 -25.44 -27.35 -3.14
CA VAL A 119 -26.28 -26.57 -4.05
C VAL A 119 -27.04 -25.49 -3.25
N GLY A 120 -27.07 -24.27 -3.78
CA GLY A 120 -27.68 -23.10 -3.14
C GLY A 120 -26.79 -22.40 -2.11
N CYS A 121 -25.54 -22.85 -1.92
CA CYS A 121 -24.52 -22.09 -1.20
C CYS A 121 -24.32 -20.74 -1.91
N SER A 122 -24.30 -19.65 -1.13
CA SER A 122 -24.12 -18.30 -1.67
C SER A 122 -22.64 -17.99 -1.77
N LEU A 123 -22.20 -17.52 -2.94
CA LEU A 123 -20.84 -16.99 -3.13
C LEU A 123 -20.86 -15.47 -3.09
N MET A 124 -21.90 -14.84 -3.62
CA MET A 124 -22.05 -13.38 -3.59
C MET A 124 -23.47 -13.02 -3.17
N MET A 125 -23.58 -11.92 -2.45
CA MET A 125 -24.82 -11.37 -1.92
C MET A 125 -25.17 -10.05 -2.62
N SER A 126 -26.43 -9.67 -2.54
CA SER A 126 -26.91 -8.32 -2.86
C SER A 126 -26.13 -7.25 -2.06
N PRO A 127 -26.07 -5.99 -2.51
CA PRO A 127 -25.44 -4.90 -1.77
C PRO A 127 -25.91 -4.80 -0.30
N ASP A 128 -27.20 -5.09 -0.04
CA ASP A 128 -27.80 -5.07 1.30
C ASP A 128 -27.49 -6.31 2.16
N GLY A 129 -26.77 -7.29 1.62
CA GLY A 129 -26.44 -8.57 2.28
C GLY A 129 -27.61 -9.53 2.50
N ARG A 130 -28.82 -9.24 1.98
CA ARG A 130 -30.04 -10.03 2.26
C ARG A 130 -30.35 -11.11 1.25
N GLN A 131 -30.09 -10.86 -0.03
CA GLN A 131 -30.43 -11.78 -1.11
C GLN A 131 -29.16 -12.39 -1.71
N LYS A 132 -29.27 -13.62 -2.20
CA LYS A 132 -28.15 -14.34 -2.82
C LYS A 132 -28.05 -13.93 -4.29
N ALA A 133 -26.93 -13.34 -4.68
CA ALA A 133 -26.68 -12.87 -6.04
C ALA A 133 -26.04 -13.97 -6.90
N LEU A 134 -25.04 -14.67 -6.38
CA LEU A 134 -24.37 -15.78 -7.05
C LEU A 134 -24.42 -17.01 -6.15
N THR A 135 -24.95 -18.12 -6.66
CA THR A 135 -25.09 -19.37 -5.90
C THR A 135 -24.56 -20.57 -6.66
N ILE A 136 -24.25 -21.63 -5.95
CA ILE A 136 -23.86 -22.91 -6.57
C ILE A 136 -25.10 -23.61 -7.10
N ALA A 137 -25.10 -23.88 -8.39
CA ALA A 137 -26.18 -24.56 -9.08
C ALA A 137 -25.99 -26.08 -9.03
N PRO A 138 -27.05 -26.88 -9.31
CA PRO A 138 -26.91 -28.32 -9.50
C PRO A 138 -25.87 -28.63 -10.59
N LEU A 139 -25.07 -29.68 -10.40
CA LEU A 139 -24.06 -30.13 -11.40
C LEU A 139 -24.68 -30.79 -12.65
N ASP A 140 -26.00 -30.72 -12.80
CA ASP A 140 -26.71 -31.25 -13.95
C ASP A 140 -26.22 -30.48 -15.21
N ASP A 141 -25.48 -31.17 -16.09
CA ASP A 141 -24.87 -30.61 -17.31
C ASP A 141 -23.57 -29.80 -17.12
N SER A 142 -22.89 -29.93 -15.98
CA SER A 142 -21.69 -29.12 -15.72
C SER A 142 -20.37 -29.72 -16.24
N ASP A 143 -20.37 -30.93 -16.84
CA ASP A 143 -19.22 -31.58 -17.48
C ASP A 143 -17.92 -31.57 -16.62
N GLY A 144 -18.04 -31.65 -15.29
CA GLY A 144 -16.91 -31.59 -14.36
C GLY A 144 -16.43 -30.18 -13.97
N TYR A 145 -17.10 -29.13 -14.45
CA TYR A 145 -16.89 -27.74 -14.04
C TYR A 145 -17.82 -27.36 -12.88
N LEU A 146 -17.42 -26.32 -12.14
CA LEU A 146 -18.26 -25.69 -11.13
C LEU A 146 -19.48 -25.05 -11.80
N SER A 147 -20.68 -25.40 -11.30
CA SER A 147 -21.95 -24.89 -11.79
C SER A 147 -22.47 -23.77 -10.90
N LEU A 148 -22.82 -22.64 -11.50
CA LEU A 148 -23.24 -21.42 -10.83
C LEU A 148 -24.57 -20.92 -11.40
N ALA A 149 -25.39 -20.32 -10.55
CA ALA A 149 -26.62 -19.63 -10.94
C ALA A 149 -26.62 -18.22 -10.38
N VAL A 150 -27.03 -17.26 -11.21
CA VAL A 150 -27.19 -15.85 -10.80
C VAL A 150 -28.66 -15.51 -10.62
N ALA A 151 -28.97 -14.83 -9.53
CA ALA A 151 -30.24 -14.13 -9.34
C ALA A 151 -29.91 -12.65 -9.15
N TRP A 152 -30.42 -11.77 -10.00
CA TRP A 152 -30.12 -10.34 -9.92
C TRP A 152 -31.36 -9.47 -10.03
N SER A 153 -31.42 -8.40 -9.24
CA SER A 153 -32.46 -7.37 -9.30
C SER A 153 -31.90 -6.06 -9.87
N SER A 154 -32.70 -5.33 -10.65
CA SER A 154 -32.30 -4.04 -11.20
C SER A 154 -32.00 -3.00 -10.11
N SER A 155 -32.59 -3.16 -8.92
CA SER A 155 -32.38 -2.27 -7.77
C SER A 155 -31.02 -2.44 -7.08
N TRP A 156 -30.22 -3.44 -7.47
CA TRP A 156 -28.92 -3.71 -6.84
C TRP A 156 -27.75 -3.04 -7.54
N ILE A 157 -27.96 -2.44 -8.70
CA ILE A 157 -26.92 -1.72 -9.43
C ILE A 157 -26.70 -0.40 -8.71
N THR A 158 -25.73 -0.37 -7.80
CA THR A 158 -25.42 0.79 -6.94
C THR A 158 -24.27 1.62 -7.47
N ARG A 159 -23.51 1.09 -8.43
CA ARG A 159 -22.33 1.73 -9.02
C ARG A 159 -22.61 2.14 -10.46
N ASP A 160 -21.89 3.17 -10.85
CA ASP A 160 -21.99 3.84 -12.15
C ASP A 160 -20.60 4.02 -12.78
N HIS A 161 -20.57 4.45 -14.04
CA HIS A 161 -19.37 4.79 -14.82
C HIS A 161 -18.34 5.71 -14.12
N ALA A 162 -18.75 6.49 -13.12
CA ALA A 162 -17.86 7.35 -12.33
C ALA A 162 -17.07 6.60 -11.22
N HIS A 163 -17.47 5.37 -10.88
CA HIS A 163 -16.79 4.56 -9.88
C HIS A 163 -15.57 3.87 -10.52
N LEU A 164 -14.54 3.61 -9.71
CA LEU A 164 -13.35 2.88 -10.17
C LEU A 164 -13.61 1.38 -10.26
N PRO A 165 -13.06 0.65 -11.25
CA PRO A 165 -13.19 -0.80 -11.28
C PRO A 165 -12.63 -1.45 -10.00
N PRO A 166 -13.05 -2.68 -9.65
CA PRO A 166 -12.66 -3.34 -8.39
C PRO A 166 -11.14 -3.59 -8.21
N TYR A 167 -10.32 -3.44 -9.26
CA TYR A 167 -8.86 -3.60 -9.24
C TYR A 167 -8.07 -2.29 -9.17
N TRP A 168 -8.79 -1.17 -9.03
CA TRP A 168 -8.22 0.15 -9.13
C TRP A 168 -8.17 0.82 -7.77
N VAL A 169 -7.02 1.38 -7.43
CA VAL A 169 -6.78 2.10 -6.17
C VAL A 169 -6.67 3.58 -6.47
N ARG A 170 -7.44 4.41 -5.77
CA ARG A 170 -7.24 5.87 -5.78
C ARG A 170 -6.25 6.24 -4.68
N LEU A 171 -5.15 6.87 -5.06
CA LEU A 171 -4.17 7.45 -4.16
C LEU A 171 -4.43 8.95 -4.06
N PRO A 172 -4.78 9.45 -2.86
CA PRO A 172 -5.14 10.85 -2.68
C PRO A 172 -3.93 11.76 -2.89
N SER A 173 -4.14 12.93 -3.52
CA SER A 173 -3.12 13.97 -3.60
C SER A 173 -2.91 14.65 -2.23
N PRO A 174 -1.65 14.97 -1.84
CA PRO A 174 -1.35 15.75 -0.64
C PRO A 174 -1.95 17.16 -0.63
N ALA A 175 -2.39 17.71 -1.77
CA ALA A 175 -3.01 19.04 -1.87
C ALA A 175 -4.56 19.01 -1.73
N GLY A 176 -5.18 17.84 -1.69
CA GLY A 176 -6.63 17.65 -1.83
C GLY A 176 -7.52 18.06 -0.64
N LYS A 177 -7.00 18.63 0.45
CA LYS A 177 -7.84 19.18 1.53
C LYS A 177 -8.33 20.59 1.17
N SER A 178 -9.00 20.73 0.02
CA SER A 178 -9.89 21.87 -0.22
C SER A 178 -11.32 21.44 0.07
N THR A 179 -11.93 22.25 0.92
CA THR A 179 -13.25 22.14 1.55
C THR A 179 -14.35 21.68 0.59
N GLU A 180 -15.17 20.73 1.02
CA GLU A 180 -16.46 20.44 0.36
C GLU A 180 -17.27 21.74 0.15
N PRO A 181 -17.79 22.03 -1.05
CA PRO A 181 -18.70 23.15 -1.25
C PRO A 181 -20.13 22.73 -0.88
N GLY A 182 -20.47 22.85 0.41
CA GLY A 182 -21.83 22.73 0.93
C GLY A 182 -22.49 24.10 1.16
N LEU A 183 -23.37 24.49 0.24
CA LEU A 183 -24.39 25.55 0.26
C LEU A 183 -24.59 26.43 1.53
N GLY A 184 -24.34 27.74 1.36
CA GLY A 184 -25.38 28.78 1.47
C GLY A 184 -25.58 29.52 2.81
N SER A 185 -25.15 30.80 2.89
CA SER A 185 -26.01 31.94 3.25
C SER A 185 -25.28 33.29 3.17
N THR A 186 -25.62 34.05 2.13
CA THR A 186 -25.95 35.49 2.08
C THR A 186 -25.41 36.52 3.11
N VAL A 187 -24.78 37.56 2.52
CA VAL A 187 -24.94 39.03 2.73
C VAL A 187 -23.95 39.79 3.64
N GLY A 188 -23.33 40.81 3.02
CA GLY A 188 -22.77 42.03 3.63
C GLY A 188 -21.24 42.00 3.74
N GLY A 189 -20.43 42.69 2.94
CA GLY A 189 -20.56 44.06 2.44
C GLY A 189 -19.80 45.02 3.35
N SER A 190 -18.53 45.33 3.04
CA SER A 190 -17.96 46.67 3.26
C SER A 190 -16.55 46.84 2.66
N GLN A 191 -16.45 47.93 1.90
CA GLN A 191 -15.27 48.51 1.27
C GLN A 191 -14.33 49.17 2.27
N LYS A 192 -13.05 49.33 1.88
CA LYS A 192 -12.21 50.56 1.93
C LYS A 192 -10.80 50.17 1.43
N LYS A 193 -10.35 50.48 0.21
CA LYS A 193 -9.91 51.77 -0.39
C LYS A 193 -8.95 52.60 0.46
N GLY A 194 -7.78 52.91 -0.12
CA GLY A 194 -6.87 54.01 0.23
C GLY A 194 -5.43 53.74 -0.23
N HIS A 195 -5.06 54.12 -1.46
CA HIS A 195 -4.20 55.29 -1.81
C HIS A 195 -2.70 55.09 -1.50
N GLU A 196 -1.71 55.55 -2.27
CA GLU A 196 -1.48 55.96 -3.67
C GLU A 196 -0.02 56.48 -3.70
N LYS A 197 0.67 56.27 -4.84
CA LYS A 197 1.68 57.15 -5.50
C LYS A 197 2.91 57.62 -4.71
N ARG A 198 4.13 57.56 -5.26
CA ARG A 198 4.67 58.44 -6.34
C ARG A 198 6.09 57.93 -6.69
N ALA A 199 6.40 57.52 -7.93
CA ALA A 199 6.86 58.32 -9.08
C ALA A 199 8.17 59.10 -8.75
N GLN A 200 9.33 58.81 -9.33
CA GLN A 200 9.89 59.24 -10.65
C GLN A 200 11.43 59.26 -10.43
N ALA A 201 12.38 59.24 -11.36
CA ALA A 201 12.48 59.21 -12.83
C ALA A 201 14.00 59.13 -13.15
N SER A 202 14.35 58.61 -14.34
CA SER A 202 15.41 59.11 -15.26
C SER A 202 15.84 57.95 -16.19
N SER A 203 15.26 57.77 -17.37
CA SER A 203 15.50 58.45 -18.65
C SER A 203 16.82 58.08 -19.35
N SER A 204 16.66 57.35 -20.47
CA SER A 204 17.34 57.46 -21.79
C SER A 204 18.87 57.40 -21.84
N SER A 205 19.56 56.76 -22.78
CA SER A 205 19.30 56.15 -24.12
C SER A 205 20.65 55.44 -24.47
N GLU A 206 20.82 54.48 -25.38
CA GLU A 206 20.48 54.45 -26.80
C GLU A 206 21.15 53.19 -27.44
N TYR A 207 20.59 52.73 -28.56
CA TYR A 207 21.13 51.84 -29.61
C TYR A 207 20.98 50.30 -29.56
N GLN A 208 20.40 49.85 -30.67
CA GLN A 208 20.19 48.49 -31.18
C GLN A 208 21.51 47.74 -31.39
N VAL A 209 21.47 46.40 -31.27
CA VAL A 209 21.71 45.43 -32.37
C VAL A 209 21.49 44.01 -31.83
N GLN A 210 20.92 43.18 -32.69
CA GLN A 210 20.51 41.80 -32.48
C GLN A 210 21.64 40.90 -31.95
N THR A 211 21.33 40.06 -30.96
CA THR A 211 21.99 38.75 -30.83
C THR A 211 20.99 37.76 -30.26
N GLN A 212 20.91 36.61 -30.92
CA GLN A 212 20.06 35.48 -30.62
C GLN A 212 20.24 35.03 -29.17
N ASN A 213 19.14 34.72 -28.49
CA ASN A 213 19.14 33.75 -27.40
C ASN A 213 17.89 32.87 -27.56
N GLU A 214 18.10 31.77 -28.27
CA GLU A 214 17.36 30.53 -28.09
C GLU A 214 17.53 30.06 -26.63
N GLY A 215 16.50 29.44 -26.06
CA GLY A 215 16.62 28.65 -24.83
C GLY A 215 16.01 29.25 -23.57
N ALA A 216 14.71 29.58 -23.60
CA ALA A 216 13.92 29.77 -22.38
C ALA A 216 12.42 29.55 -22.66
N SER A 217 12.01 28.31 -22.93
CA SER A 217 10.57 27.93 -22.90
C SER A 217 10.34 26.41 -22.97
N GLU A 218 11.13 25.60 -22.28
CA GLU A 218 10.80 24.17 -22.08
C GLU A 218 10.83 23.76 -20.61
N THR A 219 11.69 24.37 -19.78
CA THR A 219 11.78 24.05 -18.35
C THR A 219 10.62 24.62 -17.52
N ASP A 220 10.15 25.83 -17.82
CA ASP A 220 9.03 26.45 -17.08
C ASP A 220 7.69 25.74 -17.33
N SER A 221 7.47 25.19 -18.54
CA SER A 221 6.28 24.39 -18.86
C SER A 221 6.29 23.03 -18.15
N VAL A 222 7.46 22.39 -18.06
CA VAL A 222 7.62 21.12 -17.34
C VAL A 222 7.45 21.31 -15.83
N GLU A 223 7.97 22.39 -15.24
CA GLU A 223 7.77 22.69 -13.82
C GLU A 223 6.31 23.06 -13.48
N LEU A 224 5.60 23.75 -14.38
CA LEU A 224 4.18 24.04 -14.23
C LEU A 224 3.32 22.77 -14.37
N GLN A 225 3.67 21.84 -15.26
CA GLN A 225 3.03 20.53 -15.37
C GLN A 225 3.30 19.64 -14.16
N ILE A 226 4.55 19.61 -13.67
CA ILE A 226 4.90 18.89 -12.44
C ILE A 226 4.09 19.44 -11.25
N ARG A 227 3.86 20.75 -11.17
CA ARG A 227 3.03 21.37 -10.12
C ARG A 227 1.53 21.11 -10.29
N SER A 228 0.99 21.20 -11.50
CA SER A 228 -0.43 20.86 -11.75
C SER A 228 -0.69 19.38 -11.51
N ASP A 229 0.26 18.52 -11.86
CA ASP A 229 0.13 17.09 -11.65
C ASP A 229 0.06 16.79 -10.16
N VAL A 230 0.82 17.46 -9.29
CA VAL A 230 0.85 17.20 -7.83
C VAL A 230 -0.53 17.30 -7.19
N GLU A 231 -1.43 18.09 -7.76
CA GLU A 231 -2.79 18.32 -7.25
C GLU A 231 -3.79 17.21 -7.60
N HIS A 232 -3.46 16.31 -8.53
CA HIS A 232 -4.40 15.30 -9.01
C HIS A 232 -4.22 13.95 -8.30
N ASP A 233 -5.36 13.32 -7.99
CA ASP A 233 -5.43 11.94 -7.52
C ASP A 233 -4.93 10.99 -8.60
N ILE A 234 -4.11 10.02 -8.20
CA ILE A 234 -3.60 8.98 -9.10
C ILE A 234 -4.43 7.73 -8.92
N THR A 235 -4.86 7.12 -10.02
CA THR A 235 -5.59 5.85 -9.99
C THR A 235 -4.69 4.75 -10.55
N CYS A 236 -4.49 3.69 -9.77
CA CYS A 236 -3.54 2.61 -10.08
C CYS A 236 -4.28 1.30 -10.30
N GLU A 237 -3.99 0.62 -11.41
CA GLU A 237 -4.44 -0.73 -11.68
C GLU A 237 -3.41 -1.75 -11.17
N ILE A 238 -3.82 -2.60 -10.24
CA ILE A 238 -2.96 -3.64 -9.66
C ILE A 238 -3.48 -5.01 -10.11
N SER A 239 -2.62 -5.77 -10.78
CA SER A 239 -2.87 -7.14 -11.23
C SER A 239 -2.00 -8.16 -10.47
N LEU A 240 -2.15 -9.44 -10.80
CA LEU A 240 -1.35 -10.56 -10.27
C LEU A 240 0.16 -10.34 -10.46
N SER A 241 0.57 -9.60 -11.49
CA SER A 241 1.96 -9.25 -11.78
C SER A 241 2.42 -7.91 -11.18
N GLY A 242 1.62 -7.28 -10.32
CA GLY A 242 1.89 -5.97 -9.73
C GLY A 242 1.20 -4.82 -10.46
N LEU A 243 1.78 -3.61 -10.40
CA LEU A 243 1.24 -2.40 -11.02
C LEU A 243 1.26 -2.52 -12.56
N VAL A 244 0.08 -2.42 -13.20
CA VAL A 244 -0.08 -2.54 -14.66
C VAL A 244 -0.13 -1.16 -15.33
N THR A 245 -0.94 -0.26 -14.77
CA THR A 245 -1.14 1.12 -15.24
C THR A 245 -1.33 2.07 -14.05
N ALA A 246 -0.93 3.34 -14.21
CA ALA A 246 -1.29 4.42 -13.30
C ALA A 246 -1.75 5.61 -14.13
N LEU A 247 -2.98 6.07 -13.89
CA LEU A 247 -3.62 7.16 -14.61
C LEU A 247 -3.79 8.36 -13.69
N ILE A 248 -3.43 9.55 -14.17
CA ILE A 248 -3.85 10.80 -13.55
C ILE A 248 -5.32 11.03 -13.90
N GLN A 249 -6.16 11.24 -12.89
CA GLN A 249 -7.56 11.56 -13.13
C GLN A 249 -7.66 13.02 -13.59
N SER A 250 -7.60 13.28 -14.90
CA SER A 250 -8.10 14.55 -15.46
C SER A 250 -9.62 14.58 -15.28
N ASP A 251 -10.19 15.74 -14.98
CA ASP A 251 -11.63 15.94 -14.79
C ASP A 251 -12.48 15.08 -15.74
N LEU A 252 -13.46 14.35 -15.18
CA LEU A 252 -14.35 13.42 -15.91
C LEU A 252 -15.20 14.09 -17.02
N ASN A 253 -15.06 15.41 -17.21
CA ASN A 253 -15.72 16.23 -18.22
C ASN A 253 -14.81 16.63 -19.40
N SER A 254 -13.51 16.37 -19.35
CA SER A 254 -12.61 16.58 -20.49
C SER A 254 -12.48 15.31 -21.31
N ASN A 255 -12.79 15.39 -22.61
CA ASN A 255 -12.59 14.33 -23.60
C ASN A 255 -11.09 14.03 -23.89
N SER A 256 -10.18 14.40 -23.00
CA SER A 256 -8.77 14.04 -23.10
C SER A 256 -8.57 12.60 -22.64
N PRO A 257 -7.79 11.78 -23.37
CA PRO A 257 -7.39 10.48 -22.86
C PRO A 257 -6.64 10.66 -21.53
N PRO A 258 -6.86 9.78 -20.56
CA PRO A 258 -6.12 9.83 -19.30
C PRO A 258 -4.62 9.69 -19.59
N GLU A 259 -3.81 10.51 -18.92
CA GLU A 259 -2.36 10.53 -19.14
C GLU A 259 -1.73 9.35 -18.39
N ASP A 260 -1.11 8.44 -19.14
CA ASP A 260 -0.38 7.29 -18.60
C ASP A 260 0.91 7.77 -17.93
N LEU A 261 1.02 7.58 -16.62
CA LEU A 261 2.26 7.89 -15.90
C LEU A 261 3.35 6.87 -16.21
N TYR A 262 4.61 7.32 -16.23
CA TYR A 262 5.76 6.44 -16.36
C TYR A 262 5.92 5.59 -15.10
N ILE A 263 5.55 4.31 -15.19
CA ILE A 263 5.54 3.36 -14.06
C ILE A 263 6.58 2.23 -14.18
N ASN A 264 7.50 2.31 -15.14
CA ASN A 264 8.43 1.20 -15.42
C ASN A 264 9.38 0.92 -14.24
N HIS A 265 9.63 1.89 -13.35
CA HIS A 265 10.41 1.69 -12.12
C HIS A 265 9.64 0.94 -11.02
N LEU A 266 8.31 0.92 -11.07
CA LEU A 266 7.43 0.21 -10.13
C LEU A 266 6.88 -1.12 -10.65
N ARG A 267 7.22 -1.50 -11.89
CA ARG A 267 6.88 -2.83 -12.41
C ARG A 267 7.73 -3.89 -11.71
N ILE A 268 7.10 -5.02 -11.37
CA ILE A 268 7.80 -6.15 -10.75
C ILE A 268 8.84 -6.69 -11.74
N GLN A 269 10.12 -6.50 -11.41
CA GLN A 269 11.25 -7.05 -12.16
C GLN A 269 11.98 -8.05 -11.29
N SER A 270 12.41 -9.19 -11.85
CA SER A 270 13.10 -10.25 -11.10
C SER A 270 14.40 -9.80 -10.40
N ARG A 271 14.92 -8.61 -10.71
CA ARG A 271 16.16 -8.06 -10.12
C ARG A 271 15.91 -6.88 -9.17
N LYS A 272 14.69 -6.35 -9.08
CA LYS A 272 14.36 -5.18 -8.25
C LYS A 272 13.11 -5.45 -7.42
N SER A 273 13.23 -5.27 -6.11
CA SER A 273 12.13 -5.43 -5.14
C SER A 273 11.16 -4.24 -5.14
N ASP A 274 11.53 -3.12 -5.76
CA ASP A 274 10.79 -1.85 -5.76
C ASP A 274 9.29 -2.04 -6.08
N GLY A 275 8.99 -2.76 -7.17
CA GLY A 275 7.61 -3.02 -7.58
C GLY A 275 6.84 -3.99 -6.68
N VAL A 276 7.55 -4.88 -5.97
CA VAL A 276 6.94 -5.83 -5.03
C VAL A 276 6.53 -5.11 -3.75
N TRP A 277 7.40 -4.24 -3.23
CA TRP A 277 7.11 -3.40 -2.07
C TRP A 277 5.95 -2.45 -2.34
N PHE A 278 5.97 -1.78 -3.49
CA PHE A 278 4.89 -0.89 -3.90
C PHE A 278 3.55 -1.62 -4.06
N ALA A 279 3.52 -2.73 -4.81
CA ALA A 279 2.29 -3.50 -5.00
C ALA A 279 1.74 -4.05 -3.66
N SER A 280 2.62 -4.47 -2.75
CA SER A 280 2.23 -4.94 -1.42
C SER A 280 1.62 -3.81 -0.57
N ALA A 281 2.26 -2.63 -0.56
CA ALA A 281 1.79 -1.47 0.19
C ALA A 281 0.49 -0.88 -0.38
N ALA A 282 0.37 -0.81 -1.71
CA ALA A 282 -0.84 -0.34 -2.37
C ALA A 282 -2.03 -1.30 -2.18
N THR A 283 -1.75 -2.62 -2.16
CA THR A 283 -2.76 -3.64 -1.81
C THR A 283 -3.22 -3.46 -0.37
N ALA A 284 -2.28 -3.26 0.57
CA ALA A 284 -2.59 -3.00 1.98
C ALA A 284 -3.41 -1.71 2.18
N PHE A 285 -3.12 -0.66 1.40
CA PHE A 285 -3.87 0.59 1.43
C PHE A 285 -5.31 0.42 0.92
N GLY A 286 -5.50 -0.30 -0.19
CA GLY A 286 -6.81 -0.48 -0.82
C GLY A 286 -7.77 -1.35 -0.03
N ASP A 287 -7.29 -2.41 0.62
CA ASP A 287 -8.12 -3.33 1.41
C ASP A 287 -8.86 -2.61 2.56
N SER A 288 -8.29 -1.51 3.06
CA SER A 288 -8.87 -0.75 4.15
C SER A 288 -9.83 0.38 3.74
N SER A 289 -9.94 0.74 2.46
CA SER A 289 -10.62 1.99 2.04
C SER A 289 -11.91 1.85 1.24
N GLN A 290 -12.11 0.82 0.41
CA GLN A 290 -13.40 0.55 -0.30
C GLN A 290 -13.30 -0.58 -1.34
N THR A 291 -12.10 -1.13 -1.60
CA THR A 291 -11.87 -2.12 -2.65
C THR A 291 -11.02 -3.27 -2.11
N ILE A 292 -11.60 -4.47 -1.99
CA ILE A 292 -10.82 -5.68 -1.74
C ILE A 292 -10.04 -5.99 -3.03
N LEU A 293 -8.76 -5.63 -3.07
CA LEU A 293 -7.89 -5.89 -4.22
C LEU A 293 -7.40 -7.33 -4.18
N TRP A 294 -8.24 -8.25 -4.61
CA TRP A 294 -7.98 -9.69 -4.54
C TRP A 294 -7.00 -10.22 -5.61
N ASN A 295 -6.57 -9.37 -6.54
CA ASN A 295 -5.67 -9.78 -7.62
C ASN A 295 -4.21 -9.92 -7.19
N TYR A 296 -3.74 -9.19 -6.17
CA TYR A 296 -2.34 -9.26 -5.76
C TYR A 296 -2.20 -9.89 -4.37
N LYS A 297 -1.45 -10.99 -4.29
CA LYS A 297 -1.11 -11.60 -3.00
C LYS A 297 0.18 -10.94 -2.48
N ILE A 298 0.11 -10.35 -1.30
CA ILE A 298 1.33 -9.90 -0.59
C ILE A 298 2.24 -11.14 -0.41
N PRO A 299 3.49 -11.13 -0.91
CA PRO A 299 4.37 -12.27 -0.80
C PRO A 299 4.58 -12.71 0.66
N ASP A 300 4.55 -14.03 0.92
CA ASP A 300 4.63 -14.58 2.27
C ASP A 300 5.92 -14.17 3.00
N GLU A 301 7.01 -13.89 2.26
CA GLU A 301 8.25 -13.37 2.82
C GLU A 301 8.07 -11.99 3.45
N ILE A 302 7.36 -11.09 2.76
CA ILE A 302 7.08 -9.72 3.24
C ILE A 302 6.07 -9.78 4.39
N GLY A 303 5.04 -10.62 4.27
CA GLY A 303 4.07 -10.85 5.35
C GLY A 303 4.73 -11.38 6.63
N ARG A 304 5.58 -12.40 6.53
CA ARG A 304 6.34 -12.94 7.68
C ARG A 304 7.29 -11.91 8.27
N PHE A 305 7.98 -11.16 7.42
CA PHE A 305 8.87 -10.10 7.85
C PHE A 305 8.13 -9.00 8.63
N SER A 306 6.98 -8.53 8.14
CA SER A 306 6.19 -7.49 8.80
C SER A 306 5.74 -7.87 10.22
N ARG A 307 5.56 -9.18 10.47
CA ARG A 307 5.17 -9.75 11.77
C ARG A 307 6.33 -10.00 12.74
N LYS A 308 7.57 -10.00 12.26
CA LYS A 308 8.75 -10.22 13.11
C LYS A 308 9.10 -8.94 13.86
N GLU A 309 9.19 -9.04 15.19
CA GLU A 309 9.82 -8.02 16.03
C GLU A 309 11.32 -7.98 15.70
N SER A 310 11.74 -6.91 15.03
CA SER A 310 13.08 -6.82 14.44
C SER A 310 13.90 -5.64 14.95
N ILE A 311 13.26 -4.58 15.45
CA ILE A 311 13.93 -3.33 15.87
C ILE A 311 14.15 -3.35 17.39
N PRO A 312 15.41 -3.29 17.87
CA PRO A 312 15.72 -3.18 19.30
C PRO A 312 15.32 -1.81 19.86
N CYS A 313 14.70 -1.76 21.04
CA CYS A 313 14.23 -0.50 21.64
C CYS A 313 15.37 0.49 21.96
N GLY A 314 16.54 -0.01 22.38
CA GLY A 314 17.69 0.82 22.72
C GLY A 314 18.27 1.55 21.50
N VAL A 315 18.06 1.02 20.30
CA VAL A 315 18.46 1.69 19.05
C VAL A 315 17.60 2.93 18.81
N LEU A 316 16.28 2.83 19.03
CA LEU A 316 15.37 3.96 18.86
C LEU A 316 15.69 5.11 19.83
N VAL A 317 16.17 4.78 21.03
CA VAL A 317 16.65 5.75 22.01
C VAL A 317 17.95 6.41 21.54
N LEU A 318 18.91 5.64 21.04
CA LEU A 318 20.17 6.21 20.51
C LEU A 318 19.94 7.12 19.30
N LEU A 319 18.93 6.82 18.48
CA LEU A 319 18.51 7.66 17.35
C LEU A 319 17.71 8.91 17.77
N GLY A 320 17.34 9.01 19.05
CA GLY A 320 16.53 10.11 19.59
C GLY A 320 15.07 10.12 19.10
N ILE A 321 14.55 8.95 18.71
CA ILE A 321 13.14 8.77 18.35
C ILE A 321 12.28 8.60 19.60
N VAL A 322 12.81 7.89 20.61
CA VAL A 322 12.11 7.54 21.86
C VAL A 322 12.94 8.01 23.05
N ASP A 323 12.29 8.49 24.11
CA ASP A 323 12.97 8.86 25.35
C ASP A 323 13.34 7.63 26.19
N GLU A 324 14.44 7.73 26.95
CA GLU A 324 14.92 6.62 27.82
C GLU A 324 13.86 6.19 28.84
N SER A 325 12.97 7.10 29.25
CA SER A 325 11.92 6.88 30.24
C SER A 325 10.78 5.98 29.75
N GLU A 326 10.53 5.91 28.45
CA GLU A 326 9.45 5.13 27.84
C GLU A 326 9.91 3.71 27.44
N THR A 327 11.20 3.41 27.63
CA THR A 327 11.79 2.09 27.32
C THR A 327 12.07 1.26 28.57
N PRO A 328 11.95 -0.09 28.48
CA PRO A 328 12.45 -0.99 29.53
C PRO A 328 13.95 -0.75 29.80
N GLU A 329 14.43 -1.03 31.00
CA GLU A 329 15.86 -0.89 31.31
C GLU A 329 16.71 -1.82 30.42
N TRP A 330 17.49 -1.22 29.52
CA TRP A 330 18.34 -1.93 28.56
C TRP A 330 19.82 -1.55 28.64
N ALA A 331 20.15 -0.37 29.20
CA ALA A 331 21.51 0.15 29.27
C ALA A 331 22.10 0.07 30.69
N THR A 332 23.40 -0.24 30.78
CA THR A 332 24.16 -0.16 32.04
C THR A 332 24.30 1.29 32.48
N LYS A 333 23.73 1.65 33.63
CA LYS A 333 23.89 2.98 34.24
C LYS A 333 25.25 3.07 34.97
N TYR A 334 26.09 4.03 34.59
CA TYR A 334 27.37 4.31 35.25
C TYR A 334 27.22 5.47 36.24
N ASN A 335 27.62 5.27 37.50
CA ASN A 335 27.69 6.34 38.50
C ASN A 335 29.14 6.70 38.78
N ASP A 336 29.69 7.64 38.00
CA ASP A 336 31.10 8.04 38.06
C ASP A 336 31.39 9.13 39.11
N TYR A 337 30.37 9.59 39.83
CA TYR A 337 30.52 10.71 40.76
C TYR A 337 31.48 10.36 41.91
N GLY A 338 31.43 9.13 42.42
CA GLY A 338 32.34 8.66 43.47
C GLY A 338 33.79 8.55 42.99
N ALA A 339 34.01 7.88 41.85
CA ALA A 339 35.36 7.65 41.30
C ALA A 339 36.05 8.97 40.88
N SER A 340 35.29 9.95 40.37
CA SER A 340 35.82 11.27 40.02
C SER A 340 36.19 12.11 41.25
N LEU A 341 35.43 12.01 42.34
CA LEU A 341 35.76 12.67 43.61
C LEU A 341 37.00 12.05 44.27
N ASP A 342 37.12 10.72 44.26
CA ASP A 342 38.27 10.02 44.87
C ASP A 342 39.57 10.34 44.12
N THR A 343 39.54 10.34 42.78
CA THR A 343 40.70 10.72 41.96
C THR A 343 41.09 12.18 42.16
N PHE A 344 40.13 13.10 42.33
CA PHE A 344 40.40 14.50 42.65
C PHE A 344 41.02 14.67 44.05
N ALA A 345 40.47 13.97 45.06
CA ALA A 345 40.98 14.01 46.42
C ALA A 345 42.39 13.42 46.54
N GLN A 346 42.67 12.34 45.80
CA GLN A 346 43.99 11.71 45.74
C GLN A 346 45.03 12.66 45.12
N ARG A 347 44.70 13.29 43.98
CA ARG A 347 45.56 14.30 43.34
C ARG A 347 45.89 15.47 44.26
N GLY A 348 44.88 15.95 45.00
CA GLY A 348 45.07 17.05 45.95
C GLY A 348 46.04 16.70 47.09
N ARG A 349 46.07 15.43 47.54
CA ARG A 349 47.03 14.95 48.54
C ARG A 349 48.43 14.79 47.97
N GLU A 350 48.54 14.21 46.78
CA GLU A 350 49.83 14.02 46.08
C GLU A 350 50.50 15.36 45.77
N GLN A 351 49.73 16.37 45.33
CA GLN A 351 50.23 17.71 45.06
C GLN A 351 50.72 18.41 46.34
N ARG A 352 50.01 18.27 47.46
CA ARG A 352 50.46 18.81 48.76
C ARG A 352 51.72 18.11 49.26
N ALA A 353 51.76 16.78 49.19
CA ALA A 353 52.93 16.00 49.58
C ALA A 353 54.18 16.37 48.74
N ALA A 354 54.00 16.63 47.45
CA ALA A 354 55.07 17.09 46.57
C ALA A 354 55.56 18.50 46.96
N MET A 355 54.65 19.45 47.22
CA MET A 355 55.02 20.80 47.67
C MET A 355 55.73 20.80 49.04
N ASP A 356 55.30 19.95 49.97
CA ASP A 356 55.95 19.80 51.28
C ASP A 356 57.35 19.20 51.16
N ALA A 357 57.57 18.29 50.20
CA ALA A 357 58.89 17.73 49.89
C ALA A 357 59.80 18.77 49.22
N GLU A 358 59.26 19.59 48.30
CA GLU A 358 59.97 20.69 47.62
C GLU A 358 60.43 21.80 48.60
N ALA A 359 59.64 22.07 49.64
CA ALA A 359 59.96 23.05 50.69
C ALA A 359 61.20 22.65 51.52
N ARG A 360 61.45 21.34 51.67
CA ARG A 360 62.58 20.81 52.47
C ARG A 360 63.91 20.77 51.71
N MET A 361 63.92 20.99 50.40
CA MET A 361 65.12 20.92 49.55
C MET A 361 65.86 22.25 49.41
N ALA A 362 67.16 22.18 49.10
CA ALA A 362 68.03 23.33 48.85
C ALA A 362 67.61 24.12 47.57
N PRO A 363 67.88 25.44 47.46
CA PRO A 363 67.29 26.30 46.43
C PRO A 363 67.55 25.87 44.97
N ALA A 364 68.76 25.36 44.67
CA ALA A 364 69.12 24.90 43.33
C ALA A 364 68.44 23.56 42.96
N GLN A 365 68.25 22.67 43.93
CA GLN A 365 67.55 21.39 43.76
C GLN A 365 66.02 21.58 43.68
N ARG A 366 65.50 22.61 44.36
CA ARG A 366 64.09 23.01 44.30
C ARG A 366 63.68 23.43 42.88
N GLN A 367 64.51 24.21 42.18
CA GLN A 367 64.22 24.64 40.80
C GLN A 367 64.11 23.44 39.84
N GLN A 368 64.97 22.43 40.01
CA GLN A 368 64.94 21.20 39.22
C GLN A 368 63.71 20.34 39.54
N ALA A 369 63.38 20.19 40.82
CA ALA A 369 62.20 19.45 41.27
C ALA A 369 60.87 20.07 40.79
N VAL A 370 60.77 21.41 40.78
CA VAL A 370 59.62 22.14 40.24
C VAL A 370 59.45 21.90 38.74
N ASN A 371 60.54 21.94 37.97
CA ASN A 371 60.50 21.67 36.54
C ASN A 371 60.09 20.22 36.25
N GLU A 372 60.60 19.27 37.04
CA GLU A 372 60.25 17.85 36.92
C GLU A 372 58.78 17.59 37.31
N ARG A 373 58.27 18.26 38.36
CA ARG A 373 56.85 18.21 38.73
C ARG A 373 55.97 18.75 37.61
N MET A 374 56.30 19.92 37.06
CA MET A 374 55.54 20.52 35.94
C MET A 374 55.51 19.59 34.74
N ARG A 375 56.64 18.94 34.42
CA ARG A 375 56.70 17.94 33.34
C ARG A 375 55.82 16.71 33.64
N LYS A 376 55.94 16.12 34.83
CA LYS A 376 55.13 14.96 35.27
C LYS A 376 53.63 15.28 35.29
N GLU A 377 53.25 16.47 35.75
CA GLU A 377 51.86 16.93 35.77
C GLU A 377 51.30 17.10 34.35
N THR A 378 52.10 17.61 33.42
CA THR A 378 51.70 17.76 32.02
C THR A 378 51.57 16.39 31.32
N GLU A 379 52.50 15.47 31.56
CA GLU A 379 52.44 14.09 31.06
C GLU A 379 51.23 13.32 31.65
N GLN A 380 50.94 13.48 32.94
CA GLN A 380 49.77 12.90 33.61
C GLN A 380 48.45 13.45 33.06
N ARG A 381 48.33 14.77 32.85
CA ARG A 381 47.13 15.36 32.24
C ARG A 381 46.90 14.83 30.82
N LEU A 382 47.97 14.61 30.06
CA LEU A 382 47.86 14.03 28.71
C LEU A 382 47.44 12.55 28.76
N GLN A 383 47.95 11.78 29.73
CA GLN A 383 47.55 10.39 29.96
C GLN A 383 46.09 10.30 30.40
N ASP A 384 45.66 11.11 31.36
CA ASP A 384 44.27 11.22 31.81
C ASP A 384 43.32 11.54 30.66
N MET A 385 43.69 12.49 29.79
CA MET A 385 42.88 12.86 28.63
C MET A 385 42.74 11.67 27.68
N ARG A 386 43.82 10.91 27.44
CA ARG A 386 43.80 9.71 26.58
C ARG A 386 42.98 8.58 27.21
N GLU A 387 43.13 8.35 28.52
CA GLU A 387 42.37 7.34 29.24
C GLU A 387 40.89 7.68 29.28
N LYS A 388 40.53 8.94 29.54
CA LYS A 388 39.15 9.41 29.49
C LYS A 388 38.55 9.26 28.09
N MET A 389 39.29 9.64 27.04
CA MET A 389 38.84 9.41 25.66
C MET A 389 38.63 7.92 25.38
N ARG A 390 39.51 7.05 25.88
CA ARG A 390 39.40 5.60 25.71
C ARG A 390 38.22 5.02 26.47
N THR A 391 38.00 5.42 27.72
CA THR A 391 36.86 4.93 28.52
C THR A 391 35.54 5.46 27.99
N ASP A 392 35.48 6.73 27.57
CA ASP A 392 34.30 7.31 26.92
C ASP A 392 33.99 6.59 25.60
N GLN A 393 35.01 6.27 24.79
CA GLN A 393 34.82 5.47 23.58
C GLN A 393 34.33 4.06 23.90
N GLN A 394 34.96 3.37 24.86
CA GLN A 394 34.53 2.03 25.29
C GLN A 394 33.10 2.03 25.83
N ARG A 395 32.68 3.10 26.52
CA ARG A 395 31.31 3.25 27.03
C ARG A 395 30.32 3.49 25.91
N ARG A 396 30.67 4.32 24.93
CA ARG A 396 29.85 4.52 23.72
C ARG A 396 29.70 3.20 22.97
N ASP A 397 30.81 2.49 22.72
CA ASP A 397 30.80 1.21 22.03
C ASP A 397 29.97 0.17 22.80
N LYS A 398 30.15 0.08 24.13
CA LYS A 398 29.36 -0.82 24.96
C LYS A 398 27.88 -0.47 24.96
N ARG A 399 27.54 0.83 25.04
CA ARG A 399 26.16 1.31 24.97
C ARG A 399 25.53 1.00 23.60
N THR A 400 26.27 1.13 22.51
CA THR A 400 25.78 0.71 21.18
C THR A 400 25.56 -0.79 21.12
N MET A 401 26.45 -1.61 21.70
CA MET A 401 26.29 -3.06 21.73
C MET A 401 25.09 -3.50 22.59
N GLU A 402 24.90 -2.87 23.75
CA GLU A 402 23.73 -3.09 24.62
C GLU A 402 22.43 -2.66 23.93
N ALA A 403 22.45 -1.56 23.16
CA ALA A 403 21.32 -1.12 22.35
C ALA A 403 20.93 -2.16 21.30
N LEU A 404 21.91 -2.75 20.60
CA LEU A 404 21.67 -3.78 19.59
C LEU A 404 21.08 -5.07 20.18
N GLN A 405 21.43 -5.39 21.43
CA GLN A 405 20.95 -6.58 22.15
C GLN A 405 19.67 -6.33 22.96
N SER A 406 19.16 -5.10 22.95
CA SER A 406 17.97 -4.74 23.71
C SER A 406 16.72 -5.48 23.21
N PRO A 407 15.66 -5.55 24.04
CA PRO A 407 14.39 -6.15 23.65
C PRO A 407 13.87 -5.55 22.35
N LYS A 408 13.42 -6.43 21.45
CA LYS A 408 12.85 -6.02 20.17
C LYS A 408 11.42 -5.55 20.39
N TRP A 409 11.04 -4.48 19.70
CA TRP A 409 9.70 -3.91 19.78
C TRP A 409 8.87 -4.30 18.55
N ASP A 410 7.56 -4.25 18.76
CA ASP A 410 6.60 -4.50 17.70
C ASP A 410 6.61 -3.37 16.66
N THR A 411 6.46 -3.72 15.38
CA THR A 411 6.52 -2.78 14.25
C THR A 411 5.44 -1.69 14.33
N LYS A 412 4.27 -2.00 14.90
CA LYS A 412 3.19 -1.00 15.13
C LYS A 412 3.61 0.07 16.13
N LEU A 413 4.17 -0.37 17.26
CA LEU A 413 4.65 0.53 18.31
C LEU A 413 5.77 1.43 17.78
N VAL A 414 6.71 0.86 17.01
CA VAL A 414 7.78 1.65 16.39
C VAL A 414 7.22 2.69 15.42
N ALA A 415 6.26 2.30 14.57
CA ALA A 415 5.63 3.21 13.61
C ALA A 415 4.92 4.39 14.30
N ASP A 416 4.26 4.17 15.44
CA ASP A 416 3.63 5.26 16.20
C ASP A 416 4.65 6.28 16.74
N TYR A 417 5.80 5.80 17.25
CA TYR A 417 6.87 6.69 17.70
C TYR A 417 7.56 7.40 16.53
N CYS A 418 7.79 6.71 15.41
CA CYS A 418 8.30 7.32 14.18
C CYS A 418 7.34 8.38 13.62
N LEU A 419 6.03 8.16 13.69
CA LEU A 419 5.02 9.16 13.30
C LEU A 419 5.06 10.40 14.21
N LYS A 420 5.14 10.21 15.54
CA LYS A 420 5.32 11.33 16.48
C LYS A 420 6.58 12.12 16.19
N TRP A 421 7.69 11.43 15.91
CA TRP A 421 8.96 12.05 15.56
C TRP A 421 8.90 12.84 14.24
N LEU A 422 8.23 12.28 13.22
CA LEU A 422 8.00 12.95 11.94
C LEU A 422 7.13 14.21 12.08
N LYS A 423 6.09 14.15 12.92
CA LYS A 423 5.23 15.30 13.27
C LYS A 423 6.02 16.38 14.01
N ALA A 424 6.85 16.00 14.99
CA ALA A 424 7.69 16.93 15.74
C ALA A 424 8.70 17.70 14.86
N ARG A 425 9.06 17.15 13.69
CA ARG A 425 9.96 17.80 12.72
C ARG A 425 9.24 18.59 11.63
N ASN A 426 7.91 18.72 11.68
CA ASN A 426 7.07 19.38 10.65
C ASN A 426 7.25 18.79 9.24
N ILE A 427 7.60 17.50 9.12
CA ILE A 427 7.67 16.81 7.82
C ILE A 427 6.26 16.45 7.36
N TRP A 428 5.36 16.14 8.31
CA TRP A 428 3.95 15.84 8.07
C TRP A 428 3.07 16.63 9.04
N ASP A 429 1.87 17.02 8.59
CA ASP A 429 0.91 17.73 9.42
C ASP A 429 0.44 16.88 10.62
N GLU A 430 0.24 17.54 11.77
CA GLU A 430 -0.18 16.88 13.02
C GLU A 430 -1.54 16.17 12.90
N SER A 431 -2.39 16.61 11.97
CA SER A 431 -3.73 16.05 11.74
C SER A 431 -3.76 14.74 10.95
N LEU A 432 -2.64 14.32 10.35
CA LEU A 432 -2.61 13.16 9.45
C LEU A 432 -2.54 11.84 10.22
N SER A 433 -3.36 10.89 9.77
CA SER A 433 -3.35 9.49 10.20
C SER A 433 -2.28 8.68 9.45
N VAL A 434 -1.83 7.55 10.02
CA VAL A 434 -0.85 6.64 9.39
C VAL A 434 -1.26 6.28 7.95
N LYS A 435 -2.55 6.02 7.75
CA LYS A 435 -3.10 5.64 6.43
C LYS A 435 -2.99 6.77 5.41
N GLU A 436 -3.32 8.00 5.78
CA GLU A 436 -3.23 9.15 4.88
C GLU A 436 -1.77 9.44 4.50
N VAL A 437 -0.85 9.37 5.47
CA VAL A 437 0.60 9.54 5.23
C VAL A 437 1.10 8.48 4.24
N VAL A 438 0.74 7.21 4.43
CA VAL A 438 1.14 6.15 3.49
C VAL A 438 0.49 6.35 2.11
N GLY A 439 -0.75 6.84 2.03
CA GLY A 439 -1.39 7.23 0.76
C GLY A 439 -0.59 8.29 0.00
N PHE A 440 -0.13 9.33 0.69
CA PHE A 440 0.73 10.36 0.10
C PHE A 440 2.13 9.85 -0.26
N MET A 441 2.68 8.93 0.54
CA MET A 441 3.95 8.27 0.21
C MET A 441 3.82 7.43 -1.06
N LEU A 442 2.74 6.66 -1.22
CA LEU A 442 2.48 5.87 -2.42
C LEU A 442 2.31 6.77 -3.65
N HIS A 443 1.62 7.91 -3.50
CA HIS A 443 1.51 8.93 -4.54
C HIS A 443 2.89 9.49 -4.95
N ARG A 444 3.77 9.76 -3.96
CA ARG A 444 5.15 10.18 -4.20
C ARG A 444 5.99 9.10 -4.87
N MET A 445 5.85 7.83 -4.48
CA MET A 445 6.59 6.71 -5.08
C MET A 445 6.31 6.56 -6.59
N ILE A 446 5.07 6.83 -7.02
CA ILE A 446 4.72 6.76 -8.45
C ILE A 446 5.45 7.83 -9.26
N ARG A 447 5.64 9.02 -8.68
CA ARG A 447 6.21 10.18 -9.38
C ARG A 447 7.72 10.22 -9.31
N ASP A 448 8.27 9.81 -8.18
CA ASP A 448 9.68 9.88 -7.88
C ASP A 448 10.27 8.47 -7.75
N GLY A 449 10.94 8.05 -8.83
CA GLY A 449 11.63 6.77 -8.87
C GLY A 449 12.90 6.72 -8.03
N GLU A 450 13.54 7.87 -7.77
CA GLU A 450 14.73 7.92 -6.91
C GLU A 450 14.33 7.73 -5.45
N PHE A 451 13.30 8.44 -5.01
CA PHE A 451 12.69 8.26 -3.68
C PHE A 451 12.25 6.81 -3.46
N THR A 452 11.56 6.23 -4.44
CA THR A 452 11.17 4.82 -4.41
C THR A 452 12.37 3.90 -4.22
N SER A 453 13.45 4.10 -5.00
CA SER A 453 14.62 3.24 -4.91
C SER A 453 15.33 3.37 -3.56
N VAL A 454 15.42 4.58 -3.00
CA VAL A 454 16.02 4.81 -1.68
C VAL A 454 15.18 4.14 -0.58
N LEU A 455 13.86 4.31 -0.62
CA LEU A 455 12.94 3.69 0.33
C LEU A 455 12.97 2.16 0.25
N CYS A 456 12.92 1.60 -0.96
CA CYS A 456 12.94 0.14 -1.16
C CYS A 456 14.29 -0.49 -0.81
N LYS A 457 15.42 0.20 -1.05
CA LYS A 457 16.73 -0.23 -0.54
C LYS A 457 16.75 -0.29 0.98
N MET A 458 16.17 0.70 1.66
CA MET A 458 16.06 0.70 3.13
C MET A 458 15.15 -0.44 3.64
N LEU A 459 14.07 -0.75 2.93
CA LEU A 459 13.20 -1.90 3.24
C LEU A 459 13.93 -3.24 3.03
N ASP A 460 14.74 -3.36 1.98
CA ASP A 460 15.53 -4.56 1.71
C ASP A 460 16.67 -4.76 2.71
N THR A 461 17.38 -3.70 3.11
CA THR A 461 18.40 -3.79 4.18
C THR A 461 17.75 -4.18 5.50
N TRP A 462 16.58 -3.62 5.83
CA TRP A 462 15.82 -4.02 6.99
C TRP A 462 15.41 -5.49 6.92
N LYS A 463 14.79 -5.92 5.81
CA LYS A 463 14.44 -7.34 5.60
C LYS A 463 15.65 -8.26 5.77
N ALA A 464 16.79 -7.90 5.18
CA ALA A 464 18.02 -8.68 5.26
C ALA A 464 18.51 -8.87 6.70
N TRP A 465 18.55 -7.80 7.52
CA TRP A 465 18.99 -7.96 8.92
C TRP A 465 17.97 -8.73 9.76
N ALA A 466 16.67 -8.62 9.44
CA ALA A 466 15.62 -9.31 10.18
C ALA A 466 15.67 -10.82 9.92
N ASP A 467 16.04 -11.22 8.69
CA ASP A 467 16.24 -12.63 8.33
C ASP A 467 17.58 -13.18 8.84
N MET A 468 18.62 -12.34 8.96
CA MET A 468 19.90 -12.72 9.56
C MET A 468 19.88 -12.81 11.11
N GLY A 469 18.73 -12.54 11.74
CA GLY A 469 18.53 -12.73 13.18
C GLY A 469 18.78 -11.50 14.07
N GLY A 470 19.14 -10.34 13.49
CA GLY A 470 19.36 -9.11 14.25
C GLY A 470 20.16 -8.05 13.50
N MET A 471 20.11 -6.84 14.03
CA MET A 471 20.75 -5.66 13.45
C MET A 471 22.24 -5.58 13.78
N ARG A 472 23.09 -5.22 12.81
CA ARG A 472 24.54 -5.03 12.99
C ARG A 472 24.89 -3.55 13.23
N THR A 473 26.14 -3.29 13.60
CA THR A 473 26.65 -1.92 13.76
C THR A 473 26.66 -1.12 12.45
N ALA A 474 26.93 -1.78 11.32
CA ALA A 474 26.86 -1.16 9.99
C ALA A 474 25.42 -0.75 9.62
N ASP A 475 24.45 -1.58 9.99
CA ASP A 475 23.02 -1.33 9.77
C ASP A 475 22.54 -0.13 10.60
N TYR A 476 22.99 -0.03 11.86
CA TYR A 476 22.73 1.13 12.71
C TYR A 476 23.24 2.43 12.10
N GLN A 477 24.45 2.43 11.53
CA GLN A 477 25.02 3.61 10.87
C GLN A 477 24.21 4.02 9.64
N ALA A 478 23.76 3.05 8.84
CA ALA A 478 22.91 3.33 7.68
C ALA A 478 21.56 3.98 8.06
N ILE A 479 20.95 3.57 9.18
CA ILE A 479 19.73 4.22 9.70
C ILE A 479 20.03 5.63 10.23
N GLN A 480 21.19 5.81 10.86
CA GLN A 480 21.59 7.10 11.41
C GLN A 480 21.79 8.14 10.30
N ASP A 481 22.30 7.72 9.14
CA ASP A 481 22.50 8.59 7.98
C ASP A 481 21.15 9.00 7.35
N ASP A 482 20.19 8.08 7.21
CA ASP A 482 18.90 8.29 6.52
C ASP A 482 17.67 8.05 7.43
N LEU A 483 17.60 8.78 8.55
CA LEU A 483 16.57 8.58 9.57
C LEU A 483 15.14 8.89 9.10
N SER A 484 14.96 9.84 8.17
CA SER A 484 13.65 10.17 7.60
C SER A 484 13.09 9.02 6.75
N THR A 485 13.94 8.44 5.90
CA THR A 485 13.59 7.30 5.05
C THR A 485 13.24 6.08 5.89
N PHE A 486 13.98 5.85 6.99
CA PHE A 486 13.67 4.79 7.94
C PHE A 486 12.30 5.00 8.61
N ALA A 487 12.01 6.21 9.08
CA ALA A 487 10.72 6.52 9.68
C ALA A 487 9.56 6.29 8.69
N GLU A 488 9.71 6.73 7.44
CA GLU A 488 8.75 6.47 6.37
C GLU A 488 8.58 4.96 6.07
N ALA A 489 9.68 4.21 6.00
CA ALA A 489 9.65 2.75 5.82
C ALA A 489 8.90 2.03 6.95
N THR A 490 9.03 2.49 8.20
CA THR A 490 8.30 1.89 9.33
C THR A 490 6.78 2.05 9.21
N LEU A 491 6.30 3.19 8.70
CA LEU A 491 4.86 3.43 8.47
C LEU A 491 4.30 2.49 7.40
N LEU A 492 5.06 2.28 6.32
CA LEU A 492 4.67 1.38 5.23
C LEU A 492 4.57 -0.08 5.72
N ILE A 493 5.53 -0.54 6.52
CA ILE A 493 5.51 -1.89 7.10
C ILE A 493 4.38 -2.06 8.12
N ALA A 494 4.09 -1.04 8.93
CA ALA A 494 2.98 -1.10 9.87
C ALA A 494 1.63 -1.29 9.16
N LEU A 495 1.41 -0.58 8.04
CA LEU A 495 0.20 -0.78 7.22
C LEU A 495 0.12 -2.20 6.62
N ILE A 496 1.25 -2.73 6.12
CA ILE A 496 1.32 -4.11 5.62
C ILE A 496 1.08 -5.11 6.75
N LYS A 497 1.57 -4.85 7.97
CA LYS A 497 1.31 -5.71 9.13
C LYS A 497 -0.17 -5.70 9.52
N ASP A 498 -0.79 -4.52 9.61
CA ASP A 498 -2.20 -4.39 9.97
C ASP A 498 -3.11 -5.17 9.02
N THR A 499 -2.79 -5.13 7.73
CA THR A 499 -3.50 -5.95 6.73
C THR A 499 -3.10 -7.42 6.81
N SER A 500 -1.83 -7.78 6.99
CA SER A 500 -1.41 -9.18 7.12
C SER A 500 -2.00 -9.88 8.35
N ASP A 501 -2.13 -9.18 9.48
CA ASP A 501 -2.78 -9.70 10.70
C ASP A 501 -4.28 -9.88 10.47
N ALA A 502 -4.89 -8.98 9.69
CA ALA A 502 -6.26 -9.12 9.26
C ALA A 502 -6.44 -10.26 8.24
N LEU A 503 -5.46 -10.53 7.36
CA LEU A 503 -5.57 -11.39 6.17
C LEU A 503 -5.64 -12.91 6.44
N GLU A 504 -5.18 -13.42 7.59
CA GLU A 504 -5.22 -14.86 7.88
C GLU A 504 -6.66 -15.36 8.08
N GLY A 505 -7.20 -16.03 7.06
CA GLY A 505 -8.58 -16.53 7.03
C GLY A 505 -9.59 -15.54 6.43
N THR A 506 -9.11 -14.53 5.68
CA THR A 506 -9.97 -13.54 5.03
C THR A 506 -10.56 -14.01 3.72
N LEU A 507 -11.69 -13.38 3.41
CA LEU A 507 -12.40 -13.49 2.14
C LEU A 507 -11.50 -13.28 0.92
N ALA A 508 -10.52 -12.36 0.97
CA ALA A 508 -9.61 -12.09 -0.14
C ALA A 508 -8.75 -13.31 -0.51
N MET A 509 -8.18 -13.98 0.49
CA MET A 509 -7.39 -15.20 0.30
C MET A 509 -8.25 -16.36 -0.21
N ASP A 510 -9.41 -16.57 0.41
CA ASP A 510 -10.34 -17.64 0.00
C ASP A 510 -10.82 -17.42 -1.45
N LEU A 511 -11.15 -16.17 -1.80
CA LEU A 511 -11.54 -15.76 -3.14
C LEU A 511 -10.43 -16.02 -4.17
N GLN A 512 -9.20 -15.58 -3.88
CA GLN A 512 -8.08 -15.74 -4.79
C GLN A 512 -7.71 -17.21 -5.03
N GLU A 513 -7.74 -18.04 -3.98
CA GLU A 513 -7.54 -19.49 -4.12
C GLU A 513 -8.65 -20.13 -4.96
N CYS A 514 -9.91 -19.77 -4.74
CA CYS A 514 -11.04 -20.26 -5.53
C CYS A 514 -10.91 -19.89 -7.01
N LEU A 515 -10.59 -18.64 -7.32
CA LEU A 515 -10.41 -18.17 -8.70
C LEU A 515 -9.23 -18.85 -9.39
N ARG A 516 -8.13 -19.10 -8.66
CA ARG A 516 -6.98 -19.86 -9.19
C ARG A 516 -7.33 -21.32 -9.48
N MET A 517 -8.15 -21.95 -8.63
CA MET A 517 -8.58 -23.34 -8.84
C MET A 517 -9.58 -23.47 -9.98
N TRP A 518 -10.50 -22.51 -10.10
CA TRP A 518 -11.61 -22.54 -11.05
C TRP A 518 -11.47 -21.44 -12.10
N HIS A 519 -10.61 -21.64 -13.09
CA HIS A 519 -10.44 -20.63 -14.16
C HIS A 519 -11.70 -20.46 -15.02
N LYS A 520 -12.45 -21.56 -15.22
CA LYS A 520 -13.67 -21.60 -16.02
C LYS A 520 -14.80 -22.22 -15.23
N VAL A 521 -15.99 -21.65 -15.35
CA VAL A 521 -17.19 -22.10 -14.65
C VAL A 521 -18.37 -22.16 -15.62
N ARG A 522 -19.39 -22.94 -15.22
CA ARG A 522 -20.66 -23.06 -15.95
C ARG A 522 -21.68 -22.16 -15.27
N LEU A 523 -22.31 -21.27 -16.03
CA LEU A 523 -23.33 -20.35 -15.52
C LEU A 523 -24.68 -20.72 -16.14
N GLY A 524 -25.70 -21.01 -15.32
CA GLY A 524 -27.01 -21.43 -15.81
C GLY A 524 -28.10 -21.58 -14.77
#